data_AF-A0A6C0IIW3-F1
#
_entry.id   AF-A0A6C0IIW3-F1
#
_cell.length_a   1.000
_cell.length_b   1.000
_cell.length_c   1.000
_cell.angle_alpha   90.00
_cell.angle_beta   90.00
_cell.angle_gamma   90.00
#
_symmetry.space_group_name_H-M   'P 1'
#
loop_
_entity.id
_entity.type
_entity.pdbx_description
1 polymer ?
#
loop_
_entity_poly.entity_id
_entity_poly.type
_entity_poly.pdbx_seq_one_letter_code
_entity_poly.pdbx_strand_id
1 'polypeptide(L)'
;MDLVVYYLQYNNRAIMASMNPLPMIANPVGTIMNNLPPFPLWLFKLLSTFPVTGILGVDHMAIGSPFTGFAKLFLNIFTLGSWYFYDILQVYNTENLRDKGLNIPFLEWGGIGAGRIDDTKSKEITKSSKSWLYLLITLLFGAAYYITTFFITKKTDTLSTALRFASSLFMFVFIGLAIFTAFSFSSPSMNLFRMPTFQNPNQALSNLYTTTNMLPNRQSSSAVGRILSTPTGSMYGGSMYGGGNDKIELNDLRIAAASIMEGQDGGAKESKQSYDYIYLGTILLLLPIAGFISYTLRKKKMSKKNEVSNESN
;
A
#
# COMPACT_ATOMS: atom_id res chain seq x y z
N MET A 1 20.24 48.45 7.33
CA MET A 1 20.64 47.44 6.31
C MET A 1 19.47 46.52 5.95
N ASP A 2 18.37 46.52 6.71
CA ASP A 2 17.26 45.57 6.60
C ASP A 2 16.26 45.85 5.47
N LEU A 3 16.11 47.10 5.05
CA LEU A 3 15.18 47.48 3.98
C LEU A 3 15.58 46.94 2.61
N VAL A 4 16.88 46.86 2.32
CA VAL A 4 17.39 46.34 1.04
C VAL A 4 17.23 44.82 0.97
N VAL A 5 17.46 44.12 2.08
CA VAL A 5 17.26 42.66 2.17
C VAL A 5 15.78 42.31 2.01
N TYR A 6 14.88 43.08 2.66
CA TYR A 6 13.44 42.89 2.54
C TYR A 6 12.94 43.12 1.11
N TYR A 7 13.44 44.17 0.44
CA TYR A 7 13.04 44.49 -0.93
C TYR A 7 13.52 43.46 -1.96
N LEU A 8 14.74 42.94 -1.80
CA LEU A 8 15.27 41.86 -2.64
C LEU A 8 14.50 40.55 -2.42
N GLN A 9 14.10 40.26 -1.18
CA GLN A 9 13.32 39.05 -0.87
C GLN A 9 11.88 39.14 -1.40
N TYR A 10 11.28 40.33 -1.42
CA TYR A 10 9.94 40.56 -1.98
C TYR A 10 9.94 40.48 -3.52
N ASN A 11 10.91 41.13 -4.20
CA ASN A 11 10.98 41.10 -5.66
C ASN A 11 11.29 39.69 -6.20
N ASN A 12 12.11 38.91 -5.51
CA ASN A 12 12.36 37.52 -5.91
C ASN A 12 11.11 36.64 -5.80
N ARG A 13 10.20 36.91 -4.85
CA ARG A 13 8.91 36.21 -4.76
C ARG A 13 7.96 36.60 -5.89
N ALA A 14 7.92 37.87 -6.27
CA ALA A 14 7.09 38.34 -7.38
C ALA A 14 7.55 37.78 -8.73
N ILE A 15 8.87 37.70 -8.96
CA ILE A 15 9.45 37.10 -10.17
C ILE A 15 9.11 35.60 -10.23
N MET A 16 9.26 34.86 -9.11
CA MET A 16 8.90 33.44 -9.08
C MET A 16 7.39 33.18 -9.21
N ALA A 17 6.52 34.07 -8.73
CA ALA A 17 5.08 33.96 -8.91
C ALA A 17 4.63 34.26 -10.36
N SER A 18 5.40 35.05 -11.11
CA SER A 18 5.11 35.40 -12.51
C SER A 18 5.62 34.40 -13.54
N MET A 19 6.53 33.50 -13.13
CA MET A 19 6.92 32.37 -13.95
C MET A 19 5.78 31.36 -13.91
N ASN A 20 4.90 31.42 -14.93
CA ASN A 20 3.98 30.33 -15.22
C ASN A 20 4.81 29.05 -15.21
N PRO A 21 4.58 28.12 -14.27
CA PRO A 21 5.35 26.90 -14.23
C PRO A 21 5.19 26.27 -15.60
N LEU A 22 6.31 26.12 -16.32
CA LEU A 22 6.31 25.42 -17.60
C LEU A 22 5.48 24.16 -17.40
N PRO A 23 4.51 23.87 -18.29
CA PRO A 23 3.63 22.72 -18.12
C PRO A 23 4.53 21.53 -17.89
N MET A 24 4.57 21.04 -16.65
CA MET A 24 5.41 19.91 -16.29
C MET A 24 4.94 18.81 -17.22
N ILE A 25 5.81 18.40 -18.14
CA ILE A 25 5.56 17.26 -19.02
C ILE A 25 5.16 16.16 -18.06
N ALA A 26 3.88 15.77 -18.11
CA ALA A 26 3.31 14.81 -17.18
C ALA A 26 4.15 13.55 -17.32
N ASN A 27 5.05 13.34 -16.36
CA ASN A 27 5.94 12.21 -16.41
C ASN A 27 5.02 10.99 -16.29
N PRO A 28 4.93 10.12 -17.30
CA PRO A 28 3.97 9.02 -17.30
C PRO A 28 4.13 8.14 -16.05
N VAL A 29 5.35 8.10 -15.50
CA VAL A 29 5.68 7.46 -14.22
C VAL A 29 4.98 8.11 -13.02
N GLY A 30 4.89 9.45 -12.98
CA GLY A 30 4.17 10.18 -11.93
C GLY A 30 2.67 9.92 -11.94
N THR A 31 2.06 9.86 -13.12
CA THR A 31 0.63 9.57 -13.28
C THR A 31 0.28 8.16 -12.82
N ILE A 32 1.14 7.17 -13.07
CA ILE A 32 0.97 5.79 -12.58
C ILE A 32 1.09 5.75 -11.05
N MET A 33 2.09 6.44 -10.48
CA MET A 33 2.34 6.42 -9.04
C MET A 33 1.27 7.15 -8.21
N ASN A 34 0.61 8.16 -8.78
CA ASN A 34 -0.49 8.86 -8.12
C ASN A 34 -1.76 8.00 -7.95
N ASN A 35 -1.92 6.94 -8.75
CA ASN A 35 -3.08 6.05 -8.70
C ASN A 35 -2.88 4.81 -7.82
N LEU A 36 -1.68 4.62 -7.25
CA LEU A 36 -1.43 3.51 -6.34
C LEU A 36 -2.22 3.71 -5.03
N PRO A 37 -2.74 2.64 -4.41
CA PRO A 37 -3.37 2.74 -3.10
C PRO A 37 -2.38 3.28 -2.06
N PRO A 38 -2.87 3.90 -0.97
CA PRO A 38 -2.01 4.31 0.13
C PRO A 38 -1.25 3.13 0.71
N PHE A 39 0.01 3.38 1.03
CA PHE A 39 0.92 2.41 1.59
C PHE A 39 0.67 2.29 3.10
N PRO A 40 0.44 1.09 3.64
CA PRO A 40 0.14 0.93 5.07
C PRO A 40 1.30 1.39 5.95
N LEU A 41 1.01 2.25 6.94
CA LEU A 41 2.02 2.79 7.85
C LEU A 41 2.89 1.70 8.52
N TRP A 42 2.26 0.64 9.02
CA TRP A 42 2.99 -0.44 9.72
C TRP A 42 3.97 -1.18 8.80
N LEU A 43 3.60 -1.37 7.53
CA LEU A 43 4.46 -1.99 6.53
C LEU A 43 5.62 -1.07 6.19
N PHE A 44 5.35 0.24 6.10
CA PHE A 44 6.40 1.22 5.92
C PHE A 44 7.40 1.21 7.09
N LYS A 45 6.92 1.13 8.34
CA LYS A 45 7.79 0.95 9.51
C LYS A 45 8.66 -0.30 9.39
N LEU A 46 8.05 -1.42 8.99
CA LEU A 46 8.77 -2.68 8.84
C LEU A 46 9.88 -2.57 7.79
N LEU A 47 9.57 -2.04 6.60
CA LEU A 47 10.55 -1.87 5.52
C LEU A 47 11.66 -0.89 5.89
N SER A 48 11.34 0.19 6.60
CA SER A 48 12.29 1.21 7.01
C SER A 48 13.22 0.70 8.11
N THR A 49 12.71 -0.08 9.06
CA THR A 49 13.47 -0.59 10.21
C THR A 49 14.20 -1.90 9.92
N PHE A 50 13.81 -2.67 8.90
CA PHE A 50 14.53 -3.88 8.56
C PHE A 50 15.84 -3.53 7.80
N PRO A 51 17.02 -3.95 8.29
CA PRO A 51 18.30 -3.44 7.79
C PRO A 51 18.49 -3.57 6.28
N VAL A 52 18.15 -4.71 5.69
CA VAL A 52 18.36 -4.93 4.25
C VAL A 52 17.45 -4.03 3.43
N THR A 53 16.16 -3.95 3.73
CA THR A 53 15.21 -3.15 2.94
C THR A 53 15.39 -1.66 3.16
N GLY A 54 15.65 -1.24 4.40
CA GLY A 54 15.88 0.15 4.74
C GLY A 54 17.20 0.65 4.17
N ILE A 55 18.31 -0.09 4.30
CA ILE A 55 19.61 0.31 3.74
C ILE A 55 19.55 0.40 2.21
N LEU A 56 18.88 -0.54 1.55
CA LEU A 56 18.74 -0.56 0.09
C LEU A 56 17.73 0.46 -0.45
N GLY A 57 17.03 1.22 0.41
CA GLY A 57 16.05 2.23 0.01
C GLY A 57 14.74 1.66 -0.55
N VAL A 58 14.43 0.39 -0.26
CA VAL A 58 13.20 -0.28 -0.71
C VAL A 58 11.97 0.38 -0.10
N ASP A 59 12.08 0.91 1.11
CA ASP A 59 11.04 1.68 1.79
C ASP A 59 10.64 2.94 1.02
N HIS A 60 11.61 3.66 0.44
CA HIS A 60 11.35 4.82 -0.43
C HIS A 60 10.74 4.43 -1.78
N MET A 61 11.21 3.33 -2.37
CA MET A 61 10.64 2.80 -3.61
C MET A 61 9.17 2.40 -3.40
N ALA A 62 8.85 1.78 -2.27
CA ALA A 62 7.51 1.29 -1.95
C ALA A 62 6.47 2.41 -1.79
N ILE A 63 6.86 3.60 -1.33
CA ILE A 63 5.98 4.77 -1.23
C ILE A 63 5.89 5.58 -2.52
N GLY A 64 6.51 5.10 -3.61
CA GLY A 64 6.45 5.72 -4.94
C GLY A 64 7.55 6.74 -5.20
N SER A 65 8.70 6.63 -4.53
CA SER A 65 9.85 7.51 -4.77
C SER A 65 11.11 6.71 -5.14
N PRO A 66 11.15 6.10 -6.34
CA PRO A 66 12.27 5.28 -6.76
C PRO A 66 13.59 6.05 -6.84
N PHE A 67 13.55 7.32 -7.27
CA PHE A 67 14.73 8.17 -7.33
C PHE A 67 15.38 8.37 -5.95
N THR A 68 14.58 8.66 -4.92
CA THR A 68 15.11 8.83 -3.56
C THR A 68 15.55 7.50 -2.96
N GLY A 69 14.90 6.39 -3.30
CA GLY A 69 15.35 5.05 -2.94
C GLY A 69 16.73 4.71 -3.50
N PHE A 70 17.00 5.02 -4.77
CA PHE A 70 18.34 4.87 -5.35
C PHE A 70 19.35 5.82 -4.70
N ALA A 71 18.99 7.09 -4.50
CA ALA A 71 19.87 8.03 -3.81
C ALA A 71 20.23 7.55 -2.40
N LYS A 72 19.27 6.98 -1.68
CA LYS A 72 19.44 6.38 -0.36
C LYS A 72 20.36 5.18 -0.38
N LEU A 73 20.19 4.26 -1.35
CA LEU A 73 21.12 3.15 -1.56
C LEU A 73 22.55 3.65 -1.73
N PHE A 74 22.78 4.60 -2.64
CA PHE A 74 24.11 5.16 -2.89
C PHE A 74 24.68 5.85 -1.65
N LEU A 75 23.91 6.73 -1.01
CA LEU A 75 24.39 7.46 0.16
C LEU A 75 24.65 6.54 1.34
N ASN A 76 23.80 5.55 1.62
CA ASN A 76 24.05 4.59 2.71
C ASN A 76 25.35 3.80 2.52
N ILE A 77 25.78 3.53 1.28
CA ILE A 77 27.08 2.90 1.00
C ILE A 77 28.23 3.83 1.43
N PHE A 78 28.14 5.13 1.15
CA PHE A 78 29.20 6.11 1.47
C PHE A 78 29.16 6.60 2.92
N THR A 79 27.98 6.64 3.55
CA THR A 79 27.77 7.18 4.90
C THR A 79 27.53 6.08 5.94
N LEU A 80 27.81 4.82 5.60
CA LEU A 80 27.66 3.65 6.48
C LEU A 80 26.25 3.53 7.08
N GLY A 81 25.22 3.82 6.29
CA GLY A 81 23.83 3.67 6.71
C GLY A 81 23.24 4.87 7.46
N SER A 82 23.85 6.05 7.40
CA SER A 82 23.33 7.23 8.14
C SER A 82 21.90 7.61 7.75
N TRP A 83 21.54 7.50 6.46
CA TRP A 83 20.17 7.78 5.98
C TRP A 83 19.20 6.72 6.50
N TYR A 84 19.59 5.44 6.50
CA TYR A 84 18.79 4.37 7.10
C TYR A 84 18.41 4.67 8.57
N PHE A 85 19.36 5.08 9.42
CA PHE A 85 19.05 5.44 10.81
C PHE A 85 18.17 6.68 10.90
N TYR A 86 18.36 7.67 10.02
CA TYR A 86 17.52 8.86 9.97
C TYR A 86 16.06 8.49 9.67
N ASP A 87 15.79 7.60 8.70
CA ASP A 87 14.43 7.19 8.37
C ASP A 87 13.76 6.35 9.47
N ILE A 88 14.53 5.56 10.22
CA ILE A 88 14.03 4.92 11.44
C ILE A 88 13.52 5.99 12.42
N LEU A 89 14.29 7.05 12.67
CA LEU A 89 13.84 8.11 13.59
C LEU A 89 12.57 8.80 13.07
N GLN A 90 12.49 9.07 11.77
CA GLN A 90 11.32 9.68 11.14
C GLN A 90 10.08 8.78 11.22
N VAL A 91 10.22 7.47 11.02
CA VAL A 91 9.07 6.55 10.96
C VAL A 91 8.37 6.34 12.31
N TYR A 92 9.08 6.61 13.41
CA TYR A 92 8.48 6.63 14.75
C TYR A 92 7.77 7.97 15.07
N ASN A 93 7.99 9.02 14.28
CA ASN A 93 7.26 10.29 14.37
C ASN A 93 6.04 10.29 13.43
N THR A 94 4.99 9.53 13.80
CA THR A 94 3.86 9.20 12.92
C THR A 94 3.04 10.40 12.48
N GLU A 95 2.90 11.41 13.33
CA GLU A 95 2.11 12.61 13.04
C GLU A 95 2.72 13.39 11.87
N ASN A 96 4.05 13.59 11.88
CA ASN A 96 4.72 14.30 10.80
C ASN A 96 4.82 13.47 9.52
N LEU A 97 4.97 12.14 9.65
CA LEU A 97 5.17 11.26 8.51
C LEU A 97 3.97 11.23 7.55
N ARG A 98 2.74 11.24 8.07
CA ARG A 98 1.53 11.17 7.26
C ARG A 98 1.35 12.43 6.40
N ASP A 99 1.47 13.58 7.05
CA ASP A 99 1.14 14.86 6.44
C ASP A 99 2.31 15.43 5.62
N LYS A 100 3.54 15.28 6.12
CA LYS A 100 4.74 15.88 5.52
C LYS A 100 5.62 14.87 4.79
N GLY A 101 5.36 13.57 4.90
CA GLY A 101 6.23 12.54 4.34
C GLY A 101 7.58 12.46 5.04
N LEU A 102 8.57 11.86 4.39
CA LEU A 102 9.96 11.80 4.88
C LEU A 102 10.74 13.02 4.39
N ASN A 103 11.65 13.49 5.25
CA ASN A 103 12.71 14.42 4.93
C ASN A 103 13.98 13.66 4.52
N ILE A 104 14.86 14.34 3.80
CA ILE A 104 16.17 13.82 3.41
C ILE A 104 17.17 14.24 4.49
N PRO A 105 18.07 13.37 4.97
CA PRO A 105 19.07 13.77 5.95
C PRO A 105 19.92 14.93 5.40
N PHE A 106 20.30 15.86 6.29
CA PHE A 106 21.08 17.07 5.99
C PHE A 106 20.37 18.11 5.12
N LEU A 107 19.12 17.87 4.73
CA LEU A 107 18.33 18.72 3.87
C LEU A 107 16.98 19.00 4.54
N GLU A 108 16.69 20.28 4.80
CA GLU A 108 15.44 20.69 5.47
C GLU A 108 14.19 20.61 4.55
N TRP A 109 14.38 20.18 3.31
CA TRP A 109 13.32 19.99 2.33
C TRP A 109 13.00 18.50 2.23
N GLY A 110 11.71 18.20 2.30
CA GLY A 110 11.16 16.85 2.34
C GLY A 110 9.79 16.79 1.68
N GLY A 111 9.05 15.70 1.91
CA GLY A 111 7.80 15.42 1.20
C GLY A 111 7.73 14.03 0.60
N ILE A 112 8.71 13.17 0.86
CA ILE A 112 8.78 11.87 0.21
C ILE A 112 7.64 11.00 0.75
N GLY A 113 6.70 10.66 -0.13
CA GLY A 113 5.52 9.88 0.24
C GLY A 113 4.49 10.64 1.07
N ALA A 114 4.52 11.98 1.08
CA ALA A 114 3.47 12.78 1.71
C ALA A 114 2.09 12.39 1.14
N GLY A 115 1.13 12.11 2.02
CA GLY A 115 -0.21 11.61 1.63
C GLY A 115 -0.24 10.19 1.03
N ARG A 116 0.91 9.52 0.87
CA ARG A 116 1.01 8.14 0.40
C ARG A 116 0.97 7.15 1.56
N ILE A 117 1.37 7.55 2.76
CA ILE A 117 1.41 6.68 3.94
C ILE A 117 0.15 6.96 4.76
N ASP A 118 -0.68 5.93 4.96
CA ASP A 118 -1.96 6.06 5.67
C ASP A 118 -2.14 4.91 6.67
N ASP A 119 -2.49 5.27 7.90
CA ASP A 119 -2.80 4.35 8.98
C ASP A 119 -4.28 3.96 8.98
N THR A 120 -5.17 4.81 8.47
CA THR A 120 -6.61 4.59 8.51
C THR A 120 -7.06 3.45 7.60
N LYS A 121 -6.54 3.39 6.37
CA LYS A 121 -6.82 2.30 5.42
C LYS A 121 -6.16 0.97 5.77
N SER A 122 -5.22 0.96 6.71
CA SER A 122 -4.57 -0.28 7.15
C SER A 122 -5.52 -1.22 7.92
N LYS A 123 -6.66 -0.71 8.42
CA LYS A 123 -7.73 -1.52 9.02
C LYS A 123 -8.44 -2.41 8.00
N GLU A 124 -8.38 -2.07 6.71
CA GLU A 124 -9.05 -2.79 5.63
C GLU A 124 -8.09 -3.61 4.75
N ILE A 125 -6.89 -3.93 5.24
CA ILE A 125 -5.98 -4.80 4.48
C ILE A 125 -6.67 -6.15 4.29
N THR A 126 -6.99 -6.43 3.03
CA THR A 126 -7.63 -7.69 2.62
C THR A 126 -6.80 -8.86 3.11
N LYS A 127 -7.46 -9.98 3.43
CA LYS A 127 -6.77 -11.22 3.84
C LYS A 127 -5.67 -11.60 2.82
N SER A 128 -5.96 -11.42 1.52
CA SER A 128 -5.00 -11.67 0.43
C SER A 128 -3.74 -10.82 0.55
N SER A 129 -3.88 -9.51 0.77
CA SER A 129 -2.74 -8.60 0.94
C SER A 129 -1.88 -8.95 2.16
N LYS A 130 -2.49 -9.41 3.27
CA LYS A 130 -1.74 -9.91 4.45
C LYS A 130 -0.92 -11.16 4.10
N SER A 131 -1.51 -12.12 3.39
CA SER A 131 -0.83 -13.36 2.98
C SER A 131 0.35 -13.08 2.03
N TRP A 132 0.17 -12.19 1.05
CA TRP A 132 1.26 -11.76 0.16
C TRP A 132 2.40 -11.09 0.91
N LEU A 133 2.09 -10.31 1.95
CA LEU A 133 3.10 -9.68 2.76
C LEU A 133 3.85 -10.69 3.64
N TYR A 134 3.17 -11.65 4.25
CA TYR A 134 3.86 -12.74 4.97
C TYR A 134 4.78 -13.52 4.05
N LEU A 135 4.36 -13.77 2.81
CA LEU A 135 5.22 -14.36 1.78
C LEU A 135 6.45 -13.49 1.49
N LEU A 136 6.26 -12.18 1.31
CA LEU A 136 7.36 -11.25 1.05
C LEU A 136 8.38 -11.23 2.20
N ILE A 137 7.92 -11.14 3.45
CA ILE A 137 8.79 -11.15 4.64
C ILE A 137 9.52 -12.49 4.74
N THR A 138 8.83 -13.60 4.48
CA THR A 138 9.43 -14.94 4.46
C THR A 138 10.55 -15.00 3.42
N LEU A 139 10.30 -14.58 2.18
CA LEU A 139 11.29 -14.57 1.11
C LEU A 139 12.50 -13.69 1.44
N LEU A 140 12.28 -12.56 2.12
CA LEU A 140 13.35 -11.66 2.55
C LEU A 140 14.32 -12.33 3.54
N PHE A 141 13.81 -13.04 4.55
CA PHE A 141 14.66 -13.80 5.47
C PHE A 141 15.35 -14.98 4.79
N GLY A 142 14.68 -15.64 3.84
CA GLY A 142 15.28 -16.67 3.00
C GLY A 142 16.46 -16.11 2.19
N ALA A 143 16.29 -14.95 1.55
CA ALA A 143 17.36 -14.27 0.84
C ALA A 143 18.53 -13.89 1.77
N ALA A 144 18.25 -13.33 2.96
CA ALA A 144 19.27 -12.99 3.95
C ALA A 144 20.08 -14.22 4.40
N TYR A 145 19.44 -15.38 4.58
CA TYR A 145 20.12 -16.66 4.84
C TYR A 145 21.07 -17.05 3.71
N TYR A 146 20.63 -17.01 2.45
CA TYR A 146 21.48 -17.37 1.32
C TYR A 146 22.66 -16.40 1.15
N ILE A 147 22.42 -15.09 1.30
CA ILE A 147 23.46 -14.06 1.22
C ILE A 147 24.51 -14.29 2.30
N THR A 148 24.11 -14.43 3.57
CA THR A 148 25.06 -14.67 4.67
C THR A 148 25.84 -15.97 4.47
N THR A 149 25.17 -17.04 4.06
CA THR A 149 25.82 -18.34 3.75
C THR A 149 26.83 -18.23 2.62
N PHE A 150 26.58 -17.39 1.62
CA PHE A 150 27.50 -17.15 0.51
C PHE A 150 28.83 -16.53 0.97
N PHE A 151 28.79 -15.64 1.97
CA PHE A 151 29.97 -14.98 2.51
C PHE A 151 30.72 -15.79 3.58
N ILE A 152 30.18 -16.93 4.04
CA ILE A 152 30.89 -17.81 4.99
C ILE A 152 32.15 -18.36 4.31
N THR A 153 33.32 -18.10 4.90
CA THR A 153 34.58 -18.65 4.45
C THR A 153 34.94 -19.92 5.24
N LYS A 154 35.89 -20.71 4.72
CA LYS A 154 36.43 -21.88 5.44
C LYS A 154 37.30 -21.48 6.64
N LYS A 155 37.78 -20.23 6.69
CA LYS A 155 38.60 -19.77 7.81
C LYS A 155 37.73 -19.60 9.06
N THR A 156 38.35 -19.78 10.22
CA THR A 156 37.76 -19.62 11.55
C THR A 156 37.98 -18.21 12.08
N ASP A 157 37.97 -17.22 11.19
CA ASP A 157 38.03 -15.82 11.57
C ASP A 157 36.73 -15.38 12.25
N THR A 158 36.81 -14.38 13.11
CA THR A 158 35.69 -13.84 13.89
C THR A 158 34.51 -13.45 13.01
N LEU A 159 34.77 -12.92 11.81
CA LEU A 159 33.74 -12.59 10.83
C LEU A 159 33.00 -13.84 10.31
N SER A 160 33.72 -14.91 9.96
CA SER A 160 33.11 -16.17 9.52
C SER A 160 32.25 -16.80 10.62
N THR A 161 32.69 -16.74 11.89
CA THR A 161 31.90 -17.19 13.04
C THR A 161 30.63 -16.37 13.20
N ALA A 162 30.72 -15.04 13.12
CA ALA A 162 29.56 -14.15 13.18
C ALA A 162 28.57 -14.41 12.03
N LEU A 163 29.07 -14.58 10.80
CA LEU A 163 28.25 -14.90 9.63
C LEU A 163 27.57 -16.26 9.74
N ARG A 164 28.22 -17.27 10.32
CA ARG A 164 27.62 -18.58 10.61
C ARG A 164 26.47 -18.46 11.61
N PHE A 165 26.69 -17.70 12.68
CA PHE A 165 25.64 -17.44 13.67
C PHE A 165 24.44 -16.70 13.04
N ALA A 166 24.71 -15.62 12.30
CA ALA A 166 23.67 -14.84 11.62
C ALA A 166 22.91 -15.68 10.57
N SER A 167 23.62 -16.47 9.77
CA SER A 167 23.01 -17.39 8.81
C SER A 167 22.09 -18.40 9.51
N SER A 168 22.56 -19.03 10.59
CA SER A 168 21.74 -19.96 11.36
C SER A 168 20.49 -19.29 11.94
N LEU A 169 20.62 -18.07 12.47
CA LEU A 169 19.48 -17.30 12.98
C LEU A 169 18.47 -17.01 11.86
N PHE A 170 18.92 -16.53 10.70
CA PHE A 170 18.04 -16.25 9.56
C PHE A 170 17.36 -17.51 9.04
N MET A 171 18.02 -18.67 9.06
CA MET A 171 17.42 -19.95 8.69
C MET A 171 16.24 -20.30 9.62
N PHE A 172 16.42 -20.21 10.94
CA PHE A 172 15.35 -20.52 11.89
C PHE A 172 14.16 -19.56 11.74
N VAL A 173 14.42 -18.27 11.60
CA VAL A 173 13.38 -17.26 11.36
C VAL A 173 12.66 -17.52 10.04
N PHE A 174 13.39 -17.83 8.97
CA PHE A 174 12.82 -18.19 7.67
C PHE A 174 11.88 -19.40 7.78
N ILE A 175 12.30 -20.49 8.43
CA ILE A 175 11.48 -21.69 8.60
C ILE A 175 10.20 -21.36 9.39
N GLY A 176 10.32 -20.64 10.51
CA GLY A 176 9.17 -20.23 11.31
C GLY A 176 8.17 -19.38 10.52
N LEU A 177 8.66 -18.40 9.77
CA LEU A 177 7.84 -17.55 8.90
C LEU A 177 7.24 -18.32 7.72
N ALA A 178 7.95 -19.27 7.14
CA ALA A 178 7.45 -20.11 6.05
C ALA A 178 6.27 -20.97 6.52
N ILE A 179 6.37 -21.59 7.69
CA ILE A 179 5.28 -22.35 8.31
C ILE A 179 4.09 -21.42 8.59
N PHE A 180 4.34 -20.27 9.22
CA PHE A 180 3.29 -19.28 9.52
C PHE A 180 2.60 -18.77 8.24
N THR A 181 3.37 -18.48 7.20
CA THR A 181 2.87 -18.03 5.90
C THR A 181 2.03 -19.12 5.25
N ALA A 182 2.53 -20.36 5.18
CA ALA A 182 1.77 -21.49 4.66
C ALA A 182 0.45 -21.67 5.42
N PHE A 183 0.47 -21.56 6.76
CA PHE A 183 -0.74 -21.60 7.58
C PHE A 183 -1.71 -20.44 7.26
N SER A 184 -1.19 -19.23 7.00
CA SER A 184 -2.02 -18.07 6.66
C SER A 184 -2.73 -18.21 5.30
N PHE A 185 -2.11 -18.90 4.34
CA PHE A 185 -2.72 -19.24 3.04
C PHE A 185 -3.70 -20.41 3.17
N SER A 186 -3.34 -21.43 3.94
CA SER A 186 -4.14 -22.65 4.10
C SER A 186 -5.33 -22.49 5.04
N SER A 187 -5.30 -21.51 5.96
CA SER A 187 -6.43 -21.21 6.84
C SER A 187 -7.62 -20.87 5.94
N PRO A 188 -8.63 -21.75 5.84
CA PRO A 188 -9.84 -21.43 5.11
C PRO A 188 -10.34 -20.10 5.66
N SER A 189 -10.80 -19.19 4.82
CA SER A 189 -11.64 -18.11 5.32
C SER A 189 -12.81 -18.84 5.94
N MET A 190 -12.78 -19.06 7.25
CA MET A 190 -13.88 -19.65 7.99
C MET A 190 -14.98 -18.61 8.01
N ASN A 191 -15.61 -18.42 6.85
CA ASN A 191 -17.02 -18.11 6.71
C ASN A 191 -17.84 -19.36 7.06
N LEU A 192 -17.32 -20.22 7.95
CA LEU A 192 -18.02 -21.37 8.48
C LEU A 192 -19.07 -20.77 9.41
N PHE A 193 -20.29 -20.62 8.90
CA PHE A 193 -21.40 -19.92 9.56
C PHE A 193 -21.18 -18.41 9.78
N ARG A 194 -21.07 -17.64 8.70
CA ARG A 194 -21.86 -16.40 8.70
C ARG A 194 -23.32 -16.84 8.64
N MET A 195 -23.92 -17.10 9.80
CA MET A 195 -25.38 -17.05 9.87
C MET A 195 -25.76 -15.70 9.26
N PRO A 196 -26.73 -15.64 8.33
CA PRO A 196 -27.23 -14.38 7.85
C PRO A 196 -27.58 -13.57 9.09
N THR A 197 -26.81 -12.52 9.39
CA THR A 197 -27.21 -11.56 10.39
C THR A 197 -28.42 -10.89 9.79
N PHE A 198 -29.60 -11.40 10.14
CA PHE A 198 -30.86 -10.77 9.85
C PHE A 198 -30.81 -9.43 10.57
N GLN A 199 -30.37 -8.39 9.86
CA GLN A 199 -30.35 -7.02 10.38
C GLN A 199 -31.77 -6.55 10.74
N ASN A 200 -32.80 -7.27 10.28
CA ASN A 200 -34.17 -7.06 10.67
C ASN A 200 -34.92 -8.42 10.78
N PRO A 201 -35.36 -8.84 11.97
CA PRO A 201 -36.11 -10.09 12.13
C PRO A 201 -37.41 -10.13 11.29
N ASN A 202 -37.97 -8.96 10.94
CA ASN A 202 -39.18 -8.89 10.12
C ASN A 202 -38.94 -9.27 8.64
N GLN A 203 -37.71 -9.11 8.11
CA GLN A 203 -37.37 -9.52 6.75
C GLN A 203 -37.17 -11.04 6.63
N ALA A 204 -36.81 -11.73 7.72
CA ALA A 204 -36.73 -13.18 7.76
C ALA A 204 -38.13 -13.81 7.57
N LEU A 205 -39.14 -13.25 8.23
CA LEU A 205 -40.52 -13.71 8.12
C LEU A 205 -41.11 -13.45 6.71
N SER A 206 -40.91 -12.26 6.13
CA SER A 206 -41.48 -11.97 4.81
C SER A 206 -40.96 -12.91 3.72
N ASN A 207 -39.70 -13.32 3.81
CA ASN A 207 -39.12 -14.26 2.86
C ASN A 207 -39.65 -15.69 3.04
N LEU A 208 -39.98 -16.11 4.27
CA LEU A 208 -40.64 -17.40 4.54
C LEU A 208 -42.09 -17.46 4.05
N TYR A 209 -42.83 -16.34 4.09
CA TYR A 209 -44.19 -16.26 3.55
C TYR A 209 -44.24 -16.21 2.02
N THR A 210 -43.15 -15.82 1.36
CA THR A 210 -43.10 -15.75 -0.11
C THR A 210 -42.79 -17.12 -0.73
N THR A 211 -42.05 -17.99 -0.04
CA THR A 211 -41.73 -19.34 -0.53
C THR A 211 -42.84 -20.37 -0.35
N THR A 212 -43.79 -20.15 0.55
CA THR A 212 -44.93 -21.07 0.77
C THR A 212 -46.13 -20.78 -0.13
N ASN A 213 -46.12 -19.67 -0.89
CA ASN A 213 -47.19 -19.31 -1.84
C ASN A 213 -46.72 -19.42 -3.30
N MET A 214 -46.11 -20.54 -3.69
CA MET A 214 -46.04 -20.92 -5.10
C MET A 214 -47.39 -21.53 -5.53
N LEU A 215 -48.40 -20.67 -5.65
CA LEU A 215 -49.48 -20.90 -6.60
C LEU A 215 -48.96 -20.49 -7.98
N PRO A 216 -49.19 -21.31 -9.01
CA PRO A 216 -48.75 -20.95 -10.34
C PRO A 216 -49.62 -19.80 -10.85
N ASN A 217 -48.98 -18.91 -11.60
CA ASN A 217 -49.59 -18.18 -12.72
C ASN A 217 -50.42 -16.94 -12.37
N ARG A 218 -49.79 -15.75 -12.48
CA ARG A 218 -50.24 -14.75 -13.45
C ARG A 218 -49.22 -13.65 -13.71
N GLN A 219 -49.28 -13.19 -14.94
CA GLN A 219 -48.36 -12.32 -15.67
C GLN A 219 -48.29 -10.88 -15.13
N SER A 220 -47.12 -10.28 -15.35
CA SER A 220 -46.86 -8.90 -15.79
C SER A 220 -47.61 -7.72 -15.15
N SER A 221 -46.84 -6.81 -14.55
CA SER A 221 -46.77 -5.37 -14.89
C SER A 221 -45.77 -4.74 -13.90
N SER A 222 -44.55 -4.45 -14.36
CA SER A 222 -44.10 -3.15 -14.86
C SER A 222 -44.24 -2.00 -13.85
N ALA A 223 -43.12 -1.30 -13.71
CA ALA A 223 -42.88 -0.08 -12.97
C ALA A 223 -43.99 1.00 -13.11
N VAL A 224 -43.95 1.97 -12.20
CA VAL A 224 -44.82 3.18 -12.09
C VAL A 224 -45.95 3.05 -11.05
N GLY A 225 -45.60 2.87 -9.77
CA GLY A 225 -46.60 2.81 -8.69
C GLY A 225 -46.18 3.32 -7.31
N ARG A 226 -45.20 4.24 -7.21
CA ARG A 226 -44.78 4.81 -5.90
C ARG A 226 -44.41 6.31 -5.92
N ILE A 227 -45.18 7.14 -6.62
CA ILE A 227 -45.09 8.61 -6.46
C ILE A 227 -46.33 9.21 -5.74
N LEU A 228 -47.40 8.44 -5.52
CA LEU A 228 -48.53 8.91 -4.69
C LEU A 228 -48.59 8.18 -3.36
N SER A 229 -47.86 8.70 -2.37
CA SER A 229 -48.27 8.60 -0.97
C SER A 229 -48.19 9.99 -0.35
N THR A 230 -49.29 10.72 -0.50
CA THR A 230 -49.68 11.89 0.29
C THR A 230 -49.55 11.62 1.79
N PRO A 231 -48.96 12.53 2.59
CA PRO A 231 -49.31 12.67 3.99
C PRO A 231 -50.49 13.66 4.09
N THR A 232 -51.68 13.12 4.28
CA THR A 232 -52.81 13.84 4.86
C THR A 232 -52.61 13.95 6.37
N GLY A 233 -52.59 15.17 6.93
CA GLY A 233 -52.97 15.36 8.34
C GLY A 233 -52.28 16.49 9.13
N SER A 234 -53.09 17.50 9.46
CA SER A 234 -52.99 18.53 10.52
C SER A 234 -51.85 19.55 10.45
N MET A 235 -52.07 20.79 9.99
CA MET A 235 -52.70 21.92 10.70
C MET A 235 -52.10 22.20 12.10
N TYR A 236 -51.26 23.23 12.22
CA TYR A 236 -51.52 24.41 13.06
C TYR A 236 -50.55 25.57 12.74
N GLY A 237 -51.14 26.70 12.33
CA GLY A 237 -50.75 28.07 12.68
C GLY A 237 -49.33 28.59 12.38
N GLY A 238 -49.20 29.42 11.34
CA GLY A 238 -47.99 30.24 11.16
C GLY A 238 -48.02 31.10 9.91
N SER A 239 -48.70 32.23 10.00
CA SER A 239 -48.67 33.34 9.04
C SER A 239 -47.25 33.70 8.58
N MET A 240 -46.96 33.57 7.28
CA MET A 240 -46.09 34.51 6.56
C MET A 240 -46.57 34.65 5.11
N TYR A 241 -47.27 35.75 4.88
CA TYR A 241 -47.47 36.36 3.57
C TYR A 241 -46.10 36.80 3.04
N GLY A 242 -45.61 36.13 2.01
CA GLY A 242 -44.40 36.52 1.28
C GLY A 242 -44.54 36.06 -0.16
N GLY A 243 -44.85 37.01 -1.05
CA GLY A 243 -45.05 36.73 -2.46
C GLY A 243 -43.79 36.21 -3.14
N GLY A 244 -44.00 35.28 -4.05
CA GLY A 244 -43.02 34.75 -4.98
C GLY A 244 -43.72 33.72 -5.84
N ASN A 245 -44.18 34.13 -7.01
CA ASN A 245 -44.56 33.20 -8.08
C ASN A 245 -43.29 32.55 -8.63
N ASP A 246 -42.61 31.78 -7.79
CA ASP A 246 -41.44 31.01 -8.20
C ASP A 246 -42.00 29.78 -8.93
N LYS A 247 -42.21 29.97 -10.22
CA LYS A 247 -42.25 28.85 -11.16
C LYS A 247 -40.94 28.11 -10.95
N ILE A 248 -40.99 26.98 -10.26
CA ILE A 248 -39.85 26.06 -10.18
C ILE A 248 -39.48 25.78 -11.63
N GLU A 249 -38.38 26.39 -12.08
CA GLU A 249 -37.97 26.30 -13.46
C GLU A 249 -37.56 24.85 -13.70
N LEU A 250 -37.90 24.34 -14.88
CA LEU A 250 -37.52 22.98 -15.29
C LEU A 250 -36.00 22.76 -15.18
N ASN A 251 -35.21 23.84 -15.18
CA ASN A 251 -33.77 23.82 -14.91
C ASN A 251 -33.40 23.44 -13.48
N ASP A 252 -34.13 23.88 -12.45
CA ASP A 252 -33.82 23.53 -11.06
C ASP A 252 -34.07 22.05 -10.79
N LEU A 253 -35.12 21.50 -11.40
CA LEU A 253 -35.40 20.05 -11.39
C LEU A 253 -34.35 19.27 -12.18
N ARG A 254 -33.80 19.84 -13.27
CA ARG A 254 -32.75 19.21 -14.06
C ARG A 254 -31.40 19.21 -13.35
N ILE A 255 -31.10 20.25 -12.59
CA ILE A 255 -29.90 20.36 -11.73
C ILE A 255 -30.02 19.38 -10.55
N ALA A 256 -31.21 19.28 -9.93
CA ALA A 256 -31.47 18.30 -8.88
C ALA A 256 -31.44 16.85 -9.40
N ALA A 257 -31.94 16.59 -10.61
CA ALA A 257 -31.83 15.28 -11.24
C ALA A 257 -30.38 14.93 -11.62
N ALA A 258 -29.61 15.92 -12.12
CA ALA A 258 -28.20 15.73 -12.43
C ALA A 258 -27.35 15.42 -11.18
N SER A 259 -27.62 16.08 -10.04
CA SER A 259 -26.90 15.81 -8.79
C SER A 259 -27.25 14.44 -8.17
N ILE A 260 -28.45 13.93 -8.40
CA ILE A 260 -28.84 12.57 -8.01
C ILE A 260 -28.19 11.52 -8.93
N MET A 261 -28.07 11.80 -10.23
CA MET A 261 -27.36 10.91 -11.17
C MET A 261 -25.85 10.89 -10.92
N GLU A 262 -25.25 12.02 -10.54
CA GLU A 262 -23.82 12.10 -10.18
C GLU A 262 -23.51 11.38 -8.85
N GLY A 263 -24.50 11.29 -7.94
CA GLY A 263 -24.42 10.51 -6.70
C GLY A 263 -24.66 9.00 -6.86
N GLN A 264 -25.21 8.53 -7.99
CA GLN A 264 -25.48 7.11 -8.25
C GLN A 264 -24.42 6.39 -9.10
N ASP A 265 -23.43 7.11 -9.63
CA ASP A 265 -22.23 6.52 -10.25
C ASP A 265 -21.20 6.01 -9.21
N GLY A 266 -21.62 5.92 -7.94
CA GLY A 266 -20.99 5.09 -6.91
C GLY A 266 -21.14 3.58 -7.14
N GLY A 267 -21.56 3.16 -8.34
CA GLY A 267 -21.36 1.80 -8.82
C GLY A 267 -19.88 1.47 -8.69
N ALA A 268 -19.58 0.44 -7.88
CA ALA A 268 -18.24 -0.05 -7.62
C ALA A 268 -17.44 -0.13 -8.91
N LYS A 269 -16.67 0.92 -9.23
CA LYS A 269 -15.58 0.83 -10.18
C LYS A 269 -14.70 -0.22 -9.57
N GLU A 270 -14.77 -1.44 -10.10
CA GLU A 270 -13.81 -2.49 -9.83
C GLU A 270 -12.45 -1.83 -9.96
N SER A 271 -11.87 -1.47 -8.82
CA SER A 271 -10.55 -0.88 -8.79
C SER A 271 -9.67 -1.99 -9.34
N LYS A 272 -9.31 -1.88 -10.62
CA LYS A 272 -8.39 -2.83 -11.26
C LYS A 272 -7.22 -2.97 -10.31
N GLN A 273 -7.16 -4.11 -9.63
CA GLN A 273 -6.13 -4.40 -8.65
C GLN A 273 -4.81 -4.24 -9.39
N SER A 274 -4.04 -3.20 -9.04
CA SER A 274 -2.77 -2.94 -9.71
C SER A 274 -1.89 -4.16 -9.48
N TYR A 275 -1.39 -4.76 -10.56
CA TYR A 275 -0.54 -5.96 -10.50
C TYR A 275 0.88 -5.63 -9.98
N ASP A 276 1.14 -4.40 -9.52
CA ASP A 276 2.48 -3.92 -9.17
C ASP A 276 3.08 -4.67 -7.97
N TYR A 277 2.24 -5.11 -7.01
CA TYR A 277 2.70 -5.96 -5.91
C TYR A 277 3.06 -7.39 -6.36
N ILE A 278 2.48 -7.88 -7.45
CA ILE A 278 2.83 -9.18 -8.05
C ILE A 278 4.19 -9.08 -8.73
N TYR A 279 4.48 -8.00 -9.45
CA TYR A 279 5.79 -7.78 -10.05
C TYR A 279 6.89 -7.64 -9.00
N LEU A 280 6.65 -6.83 -7.96
CA LEU A 280 7.59 -6.69 -6.83
C LEU A 280 7.82 -8.03 -6.11
N GLY A 281 6.75 -8.78 -5.85
CA GLY A 281 6.82 -10.12 -5.26
C GLY A 281 7.61 -11.10 -6.14
N THR A 282 7.44 -11.04 -7.46
CA THR A 282 8.16 -11.89 -8.42
C THR A 282 9.66 -11.57 -8.44
N ILE A 283 10.04 -10.29 -8.49
CA ILE A 283 11.45 -9.87 -8.43
C ILE A 283 12.10 -10.32 -7.11
N LEU A 284 11.40 -10.17 -5.99
CA LEU A 284 11.88 -10.62 -4.69
C LEU A 284 11.99 -12.15 -4.59
N LEU A 285 11.16 -12.90 -5.31
CA LEU A 285 11.22 -14.36 -5.40
C LEU A 285 12.40 -14.85 -6.26
N LEU A 286 12.85 -14.07 -7.24
CA LEU A 286 14.02 -14.39 -8.06
C LEU A 286 15.35 -14.27 -7.28
N LEU A 287 15.45 -13.38 -6.30
CA LEU A 287 16.65 -13.21 -5.46
C LEU A 287 17.10 -14.50 -4.73
N PRO A 288 16.24 -15.20 -3.95
CA PRO A 288 16.64 -16.43 -3.29
C PRO A 288 16.92 -17.57 -4.28
N ILE A 289 16.20 -17.62 -5.41
CA ILE A 289 16.48 -18.59 -6.49
C ILE A 289 17.88 -18.37 -7.06
N ALA A 290 18.22 -17.12 -7.39
CA ALA A 290 19.55 -16.76 -7.90
C ALA A 290 20.65 -17.07 -6.87
N GLY A 291 20.40 -16.81 -5.58
CA GLY A 291 21.27 -17.18 -4.48
C GLY A 291 21.50 -18.69 -4.37
N PHE A 292 20.43 -19.49 -4.46
CA PHE A 292 20.49 -20.95 -4.45
C PHE A 292 21.27 -21.52 -5.65
N ILE A 293 21.00 -21.03 -6.86
CA ILE A 293 21.72 -21.44 -8.07
C ILE A 293 23.21 -21.11 -7.92
N SER A 294 23.55 -19.90 -7.50
CA SER A 294 24.96 -19.49 -7.30
C SER A 294 25.68 -20.37 -6.26
N TYR A 295 24.99 -20.73 -5.18
CA TYR A 295 25.50 -21.63 -4.15
C TYR A 295 25.79 -23.04 -4.69
N THR A 296 24.85 -23.64 -5.43
CA THR A 296 25.01 -24.99 -5.99
C THR A 296 26.14 -25.06 -7.02
N LEU A 297 26.28 -24.04 -7.87
CA LEU A 297 27.37 -23.94 -8.84
C LEU A 297 28.73 -23.84 -8.15
N ARG A 298 28.85 -23.03 -7.09
CA ARG A 298 30.09 -22.89 -6.32
C ARG A 298 30.49 -24.21 -5.64
N LYS A 299 29.52 -24.94 -5.07
CA LYS A 299 29.76 -26.25 -4.42
C LYS A 299 30.31 -27.27 -5.43
N LYS A 300 29.72 -27.36 -6.63
CA LYS A 300 30.21 -28.25 -7.71
C LYS A 300 31.66 -27.92 -8.12
N LYS A 301 32.00 -26.64 -8.26
CA LYS A 301 33.36 -26.20 -8.63
C LYS A 301 34.40 -26.59 -7.58
N MET A 302 34.05 -26.55 -6.28
CA MET A 302 34.95 -26.99 -5.21
C MET A 302 35.16 -28.51 -5.19
N SER A 303 34.12 -29.30 -5.48
CA SER A 303 34.24 -30.78 -5.54
C SER A 303 35.24 -31.22 -6.61
N LYS A 304 35.12 -30.67 -7.83
CA LYS A 304 36.00 -31.02 -8.96
C LYS A 304 37.47 -30.66 -8.70
N LYS A 305 37.73 -29.56 -7.98
CA LYS A 305 39.10 -29.16 -7.63
C LYS A 305 39.77 -30.16 -6.67
N ASN A 306 39.00 -30.76 -5.77
CA ASN A 306 39.52 -31.74 -4.81
C ASN A 306 39.79 -33.12 -5.45
N GLU A 307 38.99 -33.52 -6.44
CA GLU A 307 39.23 -34.76 -7.22
C GLU A 307 40.56 -34.67 -7.98
N VAL A 308 40.79 -33.56 -8.70
CA VAL A 308 42.03 -33.35 -9.47
C VAL A 308 43.28 -33.34 -8.57
N SER A 309 43.19 -32.79 -7.36
CA SER A 309 44.33 -32.80 -6.42
C SER A 309 44.63 -34.16 -5.80
N ASN A 310 43.65 -35.08 -5.77
CA ASN A 310 43.86 -36.43 -5.25
C ASN A 310 44.44 -37.37 -6.31
N GLU A 311 44.20 -37.13 -7.60
CA GLU A 311 44.81 -37.91 -8.69
C GLU A 311 46.29 -37.54 -8.95
N SER A 312 46.74 -36.37 -8.49
CA SER A 312 48.12 -35.90 -8.67
C SER A 312 49.09 -36.29 -7.56
N ASN A 313 48.63 -37.01 -6.52
CA ASN A 313 49.43 -37.49 -5.39
C ASN A 313 49.55 -39.01 -5.43
#